data_AF-A0A2R6DM45-F1
#
_entry.id   AF-A0A2R6DM45-F1
#
_cell.length_a   1.000
_cell.length_b   1.000
_cell.length_c   1.000
_cell.angle_alpha   90.00
_cell.angle_beta   90.00
_cell.angle_gamma   90.00
#
_symmetry.space_group_name_H-M   'P 1'
#
loop_
_entity.id
_entity.type
_entity.pdbx_description
1 polymer ?
#
loop_
_entity_poly.entity_id
_entity_poly.type
_entity_poly.pdbx_seq_one_letter_code
_entity_poly.pdbx_strand_id
1 'polypeptide(L)'
;MLDALPNAEREEAAAVAAAIGTYLRAEELAATGEDTDRGWSEPGRQWAFAGRMRGLGGRSVRVPDDCPTDPWTAAGRTDRVR
;
A
#
# COMPACT_ATOMS: atom_id res chain seq x y z
N MET A 1 12.70 -16.64 20.79
CA MET A 1 12.60 -15.17 20.93
C MET A 1 11.15 -14.68 20.89
N LEU A 2 10.18 -15.49 20.45
CA LEU A 2 8.75 -15.15 20.57
C LEU A 2 8.23 -15.28 22.01
N ASP A 3 8.83 -16.14 22.83
CA ASP A 3 8.44 -16.35 24.24
C ASP A 3 8.65 -15.13 25.17
N ALA A 4 9.35 -14.10 24.69
CA ALA A 4 9.57 -12.86 25.44
C ALA A 4 8.48 -11.81 25.18
N LEU A 5 7.58 -12.03 24.21
CA LEU A 5 6.49 -11.11 23.89
C LEU A 5 5.25 -11.46 24.72
N PRO A 6 4.55 -10.46 25.27
CA PRO A 6 3.30 -10.70 25.98
C PRO A 6 2.25 -11.26 25.01
N ASN A 7 1.44 -12.20 25.50
CA ASN A 7 0.28 -12.67 24.77
C ASN A 7 -0.78 -11.58 24.73
N ALA A 8 -1.49 -11.47 23.60
CA ALA A 8 -2.63 -10.58 23.48
C ALA A 8 -3.74 -10.99 24.45
N GLU A 9 -4.36 -10.00 25.09
CA GLU A 9 -5.58 -10.23 25.84
C GLU A 9 -6.73 -10.58 24.88
N ARG A 10 -7.82 -11.18 25.40
CA ARG A 10 -8.95 -11.60 24.56
C ARG A 10 -9.55 -10.44 23.77
N GLU A 11 -9.64 -9.25 24.36
CA GLU A 11 -10.15 -8.06 23.71
C GLU A 11 -9.24 -7.60 22.57
N GLU A 12 -7.92 -7.57 22.82
CA GLU A 12 -6.91 -7.21 21.82
C GLU A 12 -6.92 -8.21 20.65
N ALA A 13 -6.96 -9.51 20.94
CA ALA A 13 -7.04 -10.56 19.93
C ALA A 13 -8.31 -10.43 19.09
N ALA A 14 -9.45 -10.11 19.72
CA ALA A 14 -10.71 -9.88 19.02
C ALA A 14 -10.66 -8.64 18.13
N ALA A 15 -10.05 -7.54 18.60
CA ALA A 15 -9.87 -6.32 17.82
C ALA A 15 -9.00 -6.55 16.58
N VAL A 16 -7.88 -7.28 16.73
CA VAL A 16 -7.00 -7.65 15.61
C VAL A 16 -7.74 -8.54 14.61
N ALA A 17 -8.47 -9.56 15.08
CA ALA A 17 -9.26 -10.43 14.22
C ALA A 17 -10.34 -9.65 13.44
N ALA A 18 -11.02 -8.69 14.09
CA ALA A 18 -12.00 -7.84 13.44
C ALA A 18 -11.36 -6.95 12.36
N ALA A 19 -10.21 -6.33 12.64
CA ALA A 19 -9.48 -5.51 11.68
C ALA A 19 -9.07 -6.30 10.44
N ILE A 20 -8.53 -7.52 10.63
CA ILE A 20 -8.17 -8.42 9.52
C ILE A 20 -9.42 -8.81 8.72
N GLY A 21 -10.51 -9.18 9.39
CA GLY A 21 -11.77 -9.54 8.72
C GLY A 21 -12.35 -8.39 7.90
N THR A 22 -12.33 -7.16 8.42
CA THR A 22 -12.76 -5.96 7.69
C THR A 22 -11.88 -5.70 6.47
N TYR A 23 -10.55 -5.83 6.61
CA TYR A 23 -9.63 -5.65 5.49
C TYR A 23 -9.88 -6.67 4.37
N LEU A 24 -9.95 -7.96 4.72
CA LEU A 24 -10.22 -9.02 3.73
C LEU A 24 -11.57 -8.83 3.04
N ARG A 25 -12.60 -8.39 3.79
CA ARG A 25 -13.91 -8.10 3.18
C ARG A 25 -13.85 -6.91 2.22
N ALA A 26 -13.04 -5.90 2.51
CA ALA A 26 -12.82 -4.77 1.61
C ALA A 26 -12.08 -5.21 0.34
N GLU A 27 -11.08 -6.08 0.46
CA GLU A 27 -10.36 -6.68 -0.69
C GLU A 27 -11.29 -7.53 -1.56
N GLU A 28 -12.15 -8.37 -0.97
CA GLU A 28 -13.14 -9.16 -1.72
C GLU A 28 -14.11 -8.26 -2.51
N LEU A 29 -14.59 -7.17 -1.90
CA LEU A 29 -15.45 -6.20 -2.58
C LEU A 29 -14.71 -5.47 -3.70
N ALA A 30 -13.45 -5.09 -3.46
CA ALA A 30 -12.60 -4.47 -4.47
C ALA A 30 -12.35 -5.40 -5.65
N ALA A 31 -12.14 -6.70 -5.42
CA ALA A 31 -11.95 -7.71 -6.46
C ALA A 31 -13.20 -7.95 -7.33
N THR A 32 -14.40 -7.70 -6.79
CA THR A 32 -15.66 -7.76 -7.56
C THR A 32 -15.98 -6.47 -8.32
N GLY A 33 -15.37 -5.36 -7.94
CA GLY A 33 -15.31 -4.17 -8.78
C GLY A 33 -14.35 -4.44 -9.92
N GLU A 34 -14.71 -4.04 -11.14
CA GLU A 34 -13.76 -4.02 -12.24
C GLU A 34 -12.66 -3.02 -11.84
N ASP A 35 -11.52 -3.54 -11.37
CA ASP A 35 -10.36 -2.74 -11.02
C ASP A 35 -9.85 -2.11 -12.32
N THR A 36 -10.40 -0.95 -12.64
CA THR A 36 -9.86 -0.07 -13.66
C THR A 36 -8.67 0.68 -13.07
N ASP A 37 -7.76 -0.01 -12.37
CA ASP A 37 -6.41 0.46 -12.13
C ASP A 37 -5.75 0.60 -13.51
N ARG A 38 -5.97 1.78 -14.10
CA ARG A 38 -5.26 2.22 -15.31
C ARG A 38 -3.77 2.42 -15.01
N GLY A 39 -3.35 2.17 -13.77
CA GLY A 39 -1.98 2.29 -13.33
C GLY A 39 -1.49 3.70 -13.51
N TRP A 40 -0.24 3.86 -13.95
CA TRP A 40 0.32 5.18 -14.25
C TRP A 40 -0.37 5.89 -15.42
N SER A 41 -1.10 5.15 -16.26
CA SER A 41 -1.91 5.71 -17.35
C SER A 41 -3.16 6.43 -16.84
N GLU A 42 -3.51 6.28 -15.56
CA GLU A 42 -4.53 7.10 -14.93
C GLU A 42 -4.04 8.56 -14.82
N PRO A 43 -4.73 9.53 -15.45
CA PRO A 43 -4.31 10.93 -15.42
C PRO A 43 -4.19 11.43 -13.97
N GLY A 44 -2.98 11.90 -13.60
CA GLY A 44 -2.74 12.49 -12.27
C GLY A 44 -2.13 11.55 -11.23
N ARG A 45 -2.26 10.22 -11.39
CA ARG A 45 -1.81 9.25 -10.39
C ARG A 45 -0.29 9.26 -10.16
N GLN A 46 0.48 9.39 -11.24
CA GLN A 46 1.95 9.57 -11.19
C GLN A 46 2.38 10.84 -10.43
N TRP A 47 1.65 11.95 -10.61
CA TRP A 47 1.95 13.22 -9.95
C TRP A 47 1.59 13.19 -8.47
N ALA A 48 0.45 12.57 -8.13
CA ALA A 48 0.03 12.36 -6.74
C ALA A 48 1.03 11.48 -5.98
N PHE A 49 1.50 10.40 -6.59
CA PHE A 49 2.53 9.53 -6.01
C PHE A 49 3.86 10.28 -5.80
N ALA A 50 4.36 10.98 -6.82
CA ALA A 50 5.58 11.78 -6.70
C ALA A 50 5.48 12.87 -5.62
N GLY A 51 4.29 13.48 -5.47
CA GLY A 51 4.00 14.44 -4.40
C GLY A 51 4.09 13.83 -3.00
N ARG A 52 3.55 12.62 -2.81
CA ARG A 52 3.66 11.88 -1.53
C ARG A 52 5.11 11.53 -1.21
N MET A 53 5.86 11.02 -2.18
CA MET A 53 7.28 10.69 -1.99
C MET A 53 8.12 11.92 -1.61
N ARG A 54 7.83 13.08 -2.20
CA ARG A 54 8.46 14.36 -1.80
C ARG A 54 8.15 14.74 -0.36
N GLY A 55 6.91 14.54 0.09
CA GLY A 55 6.49 14.84 1.47
C GLY A 55 7.18 13.97 2.53
N LEU A 56 7.55 12.74 2.16
CA LEU A 56 8.27 11.79 3.01
C LEU A 56 9.81 12.00 3.02
N GLY A 57 10.30 13.08 2.40
CA GLY A 57 11.73 13.38 2.32
C GLY A 57 12.47 12.73 1.15
N GLY A 58 11.76 12.07 0.24
CA GLY A 58 12.32 11.55 -1.01
C GLY A 58 12.57 12.63 -2.06
N ARG A 59 13.43 12.34 -3.05
CA ARG A 59 13.59 13.19 -4.24
C ARG A 59 12.34 13.10 -5.12
N SER A 60 11.99 14.19 -5.80
CA SER A 60 10.96 14.15 -6.86
C SER A 60 11.55 13.42 -8.07
N VAL A 61 11.15 12.17 -8.28
CA VAL A 61 11.54 11.38 -9.45
C VAL A 61 10.32 11.14 -10.33
N ARG A 62 10.52 11.15 -11.65
CA ARG A 62 9.48 10.74 -12.61
C ARG A 62 9.26 9.24 -12.42
N VAL A 63 8.01 8.80 -12.39
CA VAL A 63 7.69 7.37 -12.30
C VAL A 63 8.03 6.70 -13.63
N PRO A 64 8.92 5.68 -13.67
CA PRO A 64 9.26 4.92 -14.87
C PRO A 64 8.06 4.10 -15.36
N ASP A 65 8.03 3.82 -16.66
CA ASP A 65 6.96 3.03 -17.29
C ASP A 65 6.90 1.58 -16.77
N ASP A 66 8.03 1.03 -16.27
CA ASP A 66 8.12 -0.30 -15.68
C ASP A 66 7.87 -0.32 -14.16
N CYS A 67 7.49 0.82 -13.58
CA CYS A 67 7.19 0.90 -12.15
C CYS A 67 5.91 0.13 -11.84
N PRO A 68 5.90 -0.72 -10.80
CA PRO A 68 4.67 -1.36 -10.32
C PRO A 68 3.57 -0.32 -10.08
N THR A 69 2.35 -0.59 -10.52
CA THR A 69 1.23 0.35 -10.36
C THR A 69 0.68 0.35 -8.94
N ASP A 70 0.92 -0.70 -8.16
CA ASP A 70 0.67 -0.68 -6.73
C ASP A 70 1.62 0.32 -6.03
N PRO A 71 1.09 1.37 -5.37
CA PRO A 71 1.90 2.39 -4.73
C PRO A 71 2.77 1.86 -3.59
N TRP A 72 2.40 0.77 -2.92
CA TRP A 72 3.24 0.20 -1.85
C TRP A 72 4.48 -0.49 -2.40
N THR A 73 4.28 -1.33 -3.42
CA THR A 73 5.34 -2.00 -4.16
C THR A 73 6.25 -0.97 -4.85
N ALA A 74 5.68 0.09 -5.43
CA ALA A 74 6.43 1.20 -6.03
C ALA A 74 7.31 1.93 -5.01
N ALA A 75 6.78 2.26 -3.84
CA ALA A 75 7.53 2.95 -2.78
C ALA A 75 8.69 2.09 -2.24
N GLY A 76 8.51 0.77 -2.17
CA GLY A 76 9.59 -0.17 -1.78
C GLY A 76 10.74 -0.29 -2.78
N ARG A 77 10.58 0.21 -4.01
CA ARG A 77 11.57 0.15 -5.11
C ARG A 77 12.20 1.51 -5.42
N THR A 78 12.02 2.51 -4.54
CA THR A 78 12.48 3.89 -4.76
C THR A 78 13.99 3.99 -5.08
N ASP A 79 14.79 3.03 -4.61
CA ASP A 79 16.23 2.90 -4.91
C ASP A 79 16.55 2.67 -6.40
N ARG A 80 15.58 2.17 -7.18
CA ARG A 80 15.71 1.91 -8.63
C ARG A 80 15.15 3.01 -9.50
N VAL A 81 14.44 3.96 -8.89
CA VAL A 81 13.87 5.13 -9.55
C VAL A 81 14.96 6.21 -9.56
N ARG A 82 15.83 6.19 -10.58
CA ARG A 82 17.01 7.05 -10.66
C ARG A 82 16.82 8.22 -11.62
#